data_AF-A0A1V5XY14-F1
#
_entry.id   AF-A0A1V5XY14-F1
#
_cell.length_a   1.000
_cell.length_b   1.000
_cell.length_c   1.000
_cell.angle_alpha   90.00
_cell.angle_beta   90.00
_cell.angle_gamma   90.00
#
_symmetry.space_group_name_H-M   'P 1'
#
loop_
_entity.id
_entity.type
_entity.pdbx_description
1 polymer ?
#
loop_
_entity_poly.entity_id
_entity_poly.type
_entity_poly.pdbx_seq_one_letter_code
_entity_poly.pdbx_strand_id
1 'polypeptide(L)'
;MMAKWTIGLDFGTNSVRALLVNIETGEEAASAVWNYPSGEQGVILDSKDAFLARQNPLDYLKGLRFLVPSLLRKAARLKGFAAGDVIGIGDAENDLDFLASCGYSAAVANAVPRVKMAVDLILEAPNGSGILELINRLMASD
;
A
#
# COMPACT_ATOMS: atom_id res chain seq x y z
N MET A 1 -5.81 -23.18 -7.12
CA MET A 1 -5.94 -22.08 -6.15
C MET A 1 -6.11 -20.77 -6.91
N MET A 2 -6.80 -19.79 -6.31
CA MET A 2 -6.78 -18.42 -6.82
C MET A 2 -5.39 -17.84 -6.55
N ALA A 3 -4.84 -17.11 -7.52
CA ALA A 3 -3.50 -16.53 -7.38
C ALA A 3 -3.51 -15.48 -6.27
N LYS A 4 -2.54 -15.55 -5.37
CA LYS A 4 -2.38 -14.61 -4.26
C LYS A 4 -1.34 -13.55 -4.64
N TRP A 5 -1.61 -12.29 -4.32
CA TRP A 5 -0.84 -11.14 -4.79
C TRP A 5 -0.42 -10.23 -3.63
N THR A 6 0.74 -9.59 -3.76
CA THR A 6 1.19 -8.56 -2.83
C THR A 6 1.67 -7.31 -3.57
N ILE A 7 1.52 -6.14 -2.95
CA ILE A 7 2.09 -4.88 -3.44
C ILE A 7 3.29 -4.51 -2.56
N GLY A 8 4.47 -4.45 -3.16
CA GLY A 8 5.68 -3.93 -2.54
C GLY A 8 5.90 -2.45 -2.87
N LEU A 9 6.39 -1.67 -1.91
CA LEU A 9 6.75 -0.26 -2.07
C LEU A 9 8.22 -0.05 -1.71
N ASP A 10 8.97 0.61 -2.60
CA ASP A 10 10.38 0.94 -2.42
C ASP A 10 10.56 2.46 -2.52
N PHE A 11 10.85 3.10 -1.38
CA PHE A 11 11.07 4.53 -1.28
C PHE A 11 12.56 4.83 -1.41
N GLY A 12 12.98 5.24 -2.60
CA GLY A 12 14.34 5.66 -2.87
C GLY A 12 14.57 7.15 -2.62
N THR A 13 15.73 7.64 -3.02
CA THR A 13 16.13 9.06 -2.87
C THR A 13 15.36 9.97 -3.83
N ASN A 14 15.17 9.54 -5.08
CA ASN A 14 14.61 10.36 -6.15
C ASN A 14 13.22 9.91 -6.62
N SER A 15 12.74 8.78 -6.12
CA SER A 15 11.52 8.15 -6.59
C SER A 15 10.97 7.16 -5.57
N VAL A 16 9.71 6.82 -5.75
CA VAL A 16 9.09 5.64 -5.14
C VAL A 16 8.69 4.68 -6.25
N ARG A 17 8.95 3.39 -6.06
CA ARG A 17 8.54 2.30 -6.94
C ARG A 17 7.52 1.42 -6.23
N ALA A 18 6.54 0.95 -6.98
CA ALA A 18 5.61 -0.08 -6.54
C ALA A 18 5.69 -1.31 -7.45
N LEU A 19 5.66 -2.50 -6.86
CA LEU A 19 5.62 -3.79 -7.55
C LEU A 19 4.37 -4.57 -7.14
N LEU A 20 3.73 -5.27 -8.08
CA LEU A 20 2.72 -6.30 -7.81
C LEU A 20 3.37 -7.65 -8.08
N VAL A 21 3.41 -8.50 -7.06
CA VAL A 21 4.11 -9.79 -7.12
C VAL A 21 3.14 -10.91 -6.80
N ASN A 22 3.20 -11.98 -7.60
CA ASN A 22 2.54 -13.24 -7.28
C ASN A 22 3.29 -13.91 -6.13
N ILE A 23 2.64 -14.17 -5.00
CA ILE A 23 3.34 -14.69 -3.82
C ILE A 23 3.68 -16.18 -3.94
N GLU A 24 3.00 -16.92 -4.82
CA GLU A 24 3.26 -18.34 -5.03
C GLU A 24 4.47 -18.55 -5.95
N THR A 25 4.60 -17.73 -7.01
CA THR A 25 5.64 -17.90 -8.03
C THR A 25 6.81 -16.91 -7.90
N GLY A 26 6.63 -15.81 -7.17
CA GLY A 26 7.58 -14.69 -7.12
C GLY A 26 7.59 -13.81 -8.38
N GLU A 27 6.68 -14.03 -9.33
CA GLU A 27 6.60 -13.26 -10.57
C GLU A 27 6.18 -11.80 -10.30
N GLU A 28 6.97 -10.84 -10.79
CA GLU A 28 6.56 -9.42 -10.88
C GLU A 28 5.58 -9.24 -12.04
N ALA A 29 4.29 -9.16 -11.73
CA ALA A 29 3.26 -9.03 -12.75
C ALA A 29 2.99 -7.59 -13.18
N ALA A 30 3.33 -6.60 -12.35
CA ALA A 30 3.26 -5.20 -12.71
C ALA A 30 4.19 -4.34 -11.85
N SER A 31 4.66 -3.23 -12.42
CA SER A 31 5.36 -2.20 -11.66
C SER A 31 4.98 -0.80 -12.10
N ALA A 32 5.17 0.17 -11.21
CA ALA A 32 5.09 1.59 -11.52
C ALA A 32 6.14 2.36 -10.72
N VAL A 33 6.54 3.52 -11.25
CA VAL A 33 7.51 4.40 -10.62
C VAL A 33 6.95 5.82 -10.64
N TRP A 34 7.15 6.53 -9.54
CA TRP A 34 6.86 7.94 -9.40
C TRP A 34 8.13 8.68 -9.00
N ASN A 35 8.60 9.57 -9.87
CA ASN A 35 9.75 10.43 -9.56
C ASN A 35 9.28 11.59 -8.67
N TYR A 36 10.03 11.89 -7.61
CA TYR A 36 9.67 12.96 -6.70
C TYR A 36 9.80 14.32 -7.41
N PRO A 37 8.72 15.12 -7.46
CA PRO A 37 8.72 16.39 -8.17
C PRO A 37 9.42 17.52 -7.42
N SER A 38 9.65 17.40 -6.10
CA SER A 38 10.28 18.47 -5.32
C SER A 38 11.81 18.39 -5.38
N GLY A 39 12.45 19.56 -5.37
CA GLY A 39 13.91 19.67 -5.35
C GLY A 39 14.57 19.25 -6.67
N GLU A 40 15.88 19.04 -6.60
CA GLU A 40 16.66 18.50 -7.71
C GLU A 40 16.77 16.99 -7.54
N GLN A 41 16.19 16.23 -8.48
CA GLN A 41 16.11 14.76 -8.39
C GLN A 41 15.53 14.25 -7.06
N GLY A 42 14.49 14.92 -6.54
CA GLY A 42 13.85 14.55 -5.27
C GLY A 42 14.53 15.09 -4.01
N VAL A 43 15.66 15.80 -4.16
CA VAL A 43 16.43 16.34 -3.04
C VAL A 43 16.37 17.86 -3.03
N ILE A 44 15.87 18.41 -1.93
CA ILE A 44 15.91 19.84 -1.63
C ILE A 44 17.32 20.18 -1.12
N LEU A 45 17.98 21.06 -1.86
CA LEU A 45 19.32 21.57 -1.60
C LEU A 45 19.25 23.07 -1.31
N ASP A 46 20.26 23.60 -0.63
CA ASP A 46 20.49 25.04 -0.50
C ASP A 46 21.93 25.38 -0.90
N SER A 47 22.06 26.29 -1.87
CA SER A 47 23.36 26.84 -2.31
C SER A 47 24.17 27.48 -1.18
N LYS A 48 23.51 27.91 -0.10
CA LYS A 48 24.14 28.59 1.05
C LYS A 48 24.40 27.64 2.22
N ASP A 49 23.87 26.42 2.19
CA ASP A 49 24.06 25.41 3.23
C ASP A 49 24.35 24.04 2.60
N ALA A 50 25.64 23.69 2.56
CA ALA A 50 26.11 22.42 2.01
C ALA A 50 25.67 21.18 2.82
N PHE A 51 25.15 21.36 4.05
CA PHE A 51 24.64 20.26 4.88
C PHE A 51 23.13 20.02 4.69
N LEU A 52 22.44 20.85 3.90
CA LEU A 52 21.03 20.66 3.59
C LEU A 52 20.84 19.70 2.42
N ALA A 53 20.39 18.48 2.72
CA ALA A 53 19.87 17.52 1.76
C ALA A 53 18.63 16.83 2.36
N ARG A 54 17.44 17.24 1.93
CA ARG A 54 16.15 16.76 2.46
C ARG A 54 15.18 16.39 1.35
N GLN A 55 14.19 15.57 1.67
CA GLN A 55 13.10 15.23 0.75
C GLN A 55 11.81 15.90 1.24
N ASN A 56 10.86 16.13 0.33
CA ASN A 56 9.52 16.62 0.68
C ASN A 56 8.60 15.42 1.01
N PRO A 57 8.14 15.25 2.27
CA PRO A 57 7.27 14.13 2.62
C PRO A 57 5.96 14.06 1.84
N LEU A 58 5.47 15.19 1.32
CA LEU A 58 4.27 15.22 0.50
C LEU A 58 4.43 14.46 -0.83
N ASP A 59 5.66 14.34 -1.34
CA ASP A 59 5.93 13.62 -2.59
C ASP A 59 5.72 12.11 -2.44
N TYR A 60 5.91 11.56 -1.23
CA TYR A 60 5.58 10.17 -0.92
C TYR A 60 4.08 9.91 -1.03
N LEU A 61 3.27 10.77 -0.41
CA LEU A 61 1.81 10.64 -0.43
C LEU A 61 1.25 10.80 -1.84
N LYS A 62 1.74 11.78 -2.60
CA LYS A 62 1.38 11.97 -4.01
C LYS A 62 1.79 10.75 -4.85
N GLY A 63 2.99 10.22 -4.62
CA GLY A 63 3.47 9.00 -5.25
C GLY A 63 2.55 7.82 -4.98
N LEU A 64 2.19 7.56 -3.73
CA LEU A 64 1.28 6.46 -3.36
C LEU A 64 -0.09 6.60 -4.04
N ARG A 65 -0.68 7.81 -4.03
CA ARG A 65 -1.96 8.08 -4.71
C ARG A 65 -1.90 7.84 -6.21
N PHE A 66 -0.73 7.98 -6.84
CA PHE A 66 -0.54 7.65 -8.25
C PHE A 66 -0.26 6.15 -8.47
N LEU A 67 0.63 5.57 -7.67
CA LEU A 67 1.18 4.24 -7.85
C LEU A 67 0.14 3.16 -7.62
N VAL A 68 -0.56 3.17 -6.49
CA VAL A 68 -1.48 2.10 -6.11
C VAL A 68 -2.60 1.94 -7.15
N PRO A 69 -3.33 2.99 -7.56
CA PRO A 69 -4.33 2.87 -8.63
C PRO A 69 -3.72 2.45 -9.97
N SER A 70 -2.47 2.86 -10.26
CA SER A 70 -1.80 2.48 -11.50
C SER A 70 -1.44 1.00 -11.54
N LEU A 71 -1.03 0.40 -10.41
CA LEU A 71 -0.81 -1.04 -10.32
C LEU A 71 -2.12 -1.79 -10.38
N LEU A 72 -3.15 -1.39 -9.64
CA LEU A 72 -4.44 -2.08 -9.66
C LEU A 72 -5.08 -2.09 -11.06
N ARG A 73 -4.96 -0.99 -11.82
CA ARG A 73 -5.39 -0.96 -13.24
C ARG A 73 -4.62 -1.92 -14.14
N LYS A 74 -3.33 -2.15 -13.86
CA LYS A 74 -2.53 -3.15 -14.58
C LYS A 74 -2.92 -4.56 -14.14
N ALA A 75 -3.12 -4.76 -12.84
CA ALA A 75 -3.53 -6.02 -12.22
C ALA A 75 -4.87 -6.52 -12.77
N ALA A 76 -5.83 -5.61 -13.01
CA ALA A 76 -7.13 -5.94 -13.58
C ALA A 76 -7.07 -6.62 -14.97
N ARG A 77 -5.91 -6.63 -15.64
CA ARG A 77 -5.70 -7.33 -16.91
C ARG A 77 -5.12 -8.74 -16.73
N LEU A 78 -4.70 -9.10 -15.53
CA LEU A 78 -4.08 -10.40 -15.21
C LEU A 78 -5.17 -11.46 -15.07
N LYS A 79 -4.94 -12.63 -15.66
CA LYS A 79 -5.84 -13.77 -15.51
C LYS A 79 -5.77 -14.28 -14.06
N GLY A 80 -6.92 -14.32 -13.39
CA GLY A 80 -6.99 -14.78 -11.99
C GLY A 80 -6.67 -13.70 -10.95
N PHE A 81 -6.65 -12.42 -11.35
CA PHE A 81 -6.75 -11.29 -10.42
C PHE A 81 -8.17 -10.73 -10.50
N ALA A 82 -8.92 -10.75 -9.39
CA ALA A 82 -10.10 -9.93 -9.23
C ALA A 82 -9.83 -8.83 -8.20
N ALA A 83 -10.39 -7.63 -8.42
CA ALA A 83 -10.30 -6.56 -7.41
C ALA A 83 -10.94 -6.99 -6.08
N GLY A 84 -11.90 -7.93 -6.12
CA GLY A 84 -12.48 -8.57 -4.94
C GLY A 84 -11.51 -9.46 -4.14
N ASP A 85 -10.36 -9.83 -4.70
CA ASP A 85 -9.34 -10.62 -4.00
C ASP A 85 -8.40 -9.73 -3.17
N VAL A 86 -8.57 -8.40 -3.26
CA VAL A 86 -7.76 -7.45 -2.48
C VAL A 86 -8.34 -7.35 -1.07
N ILE A 87 -7.49 -7.61 -0.08
CA ILE A 87 -7.79 -7.38 1.33
C ILE A 87 -7.23 -6.02 1.75
N GLY A 88 -8.11 -5.09 2.10
CA GLY A 88 -7.74 -3.78 2.63
C GLY A 88 -7.52 -3.84 4.14
N ILE A 89 -6.52 -3.13 4.64
CA ILE A 89 -6.34 -2.92 6.08
C ILE A 89 -6.08 -1.45 6.36
N GLY A 90 -6.69 -0.91 7.42
CA GLY A 90 -6.57 0.51 7.76
C GLY A 90 -6.88 0.82 9.22
N ASP A 91 -6.63 2.07 9.60
CA ASP A 91 -6.77 2.53 10.97
C ASP A 91 -7.41 3.92 11.09
N ALA A 92 -7.41 4.72 10.02
CA ALA A 92 -7.83 6.12 10.06
C ALA A 92 -8.90 6.48 9.00
N GLU A 93 -9.56 7.63 9.18
CA GLU A 93 -10.71 8.02 8.34
C GLU A 93 -10.36 8.16 6.85
N ASN A 94 -9.11 8.52 6.55
CA ASN A 94 -8.61 8.62 5.18
C ASN A 94 -8.49 7.26 4.46
N ASP A 95 -8.64 6.14 5.18
CA ASP A 95 -8.57 4.79 4.60
C ASP A 95 -9.94 4.31 4.12
N LEU A 96 -11.05 4.95 4.52
CA LEU A 96 -12.41 4.47 4.28
C LEU A 96 -12.72 4.22 2.81
N ASP A 97 -12.35 5.15 1.92
CA ASP A 97 -12.61 4.99 0.48
C ASP A 97 -11.79 3.83 -0.12
N PHE A 98 -10.58 3.62 0.39
CA PHE A 98 -9.74 2.49 -0.01
C PHE A 98 -10.34 1.17 0.48
N LEU A 99 -10.69 1.09 1.76
CA LEU A 99 -11.25 -0.11 2.39
C LEU A 99 -12.57 -0.53 1.73
N ALA A 100 -13.45 0.43 1.41
CA ALA A 100 -14.72 0.18 0.72
C ALA A 100 -14.54 -0.32 -0.73
N SER A 101 -13.35 -0.13 -1.33
CA SER A 101 -13.03 -0.61 -2.68
C SER A 101 -12.40 -2.02 -2.69
N CYS A 102 -11.97 -2.52 -1.54
CA CYS A 102 -11.42 -3.87 -1.38
C CYS A 102 -12.54 -4.90 -1.27
N GLY A 103 -12.28 -6.15 -1.67
CA GLY A 103 -13.28 -7.22 -1.57
C GLY A 103 -13.41 -7.83 -0.18
N TYR A 104 -12.41 -7.62 0.67
CA TYR A 104 -12.47 -7.85 2.11
C TYR A 104 -11.68 -6.75 2.81
N SER A 105 -12.11 -6.32 3.98
CA SER A 105 -11.49 -5.21 4.68
C SER A 105 -11.33 -5.50 6.17
N ALA A 106 -10.25 -5.02 6.75
CA ALA A 106 -9.94 -5.19 8.16
C ALA A 106 -9.48 -3.89 8.81
N ALA A 107 -9.73 -3.76 10.11
CA ALA A 107 -9.24 -2.66 10.93
C ALA A 107 -8.40 -3.20 12.08
N VAL A 108 -7.27 -2.54 12.36
CA VAL A 108 -6.45 -2.85 13.54
C VAL A 108 -7.14 -2.41 14.83
N ALA A 109 -6.76 -2.98 15.97
CA ALA A 109 -7.44 -2.73 17.24
C ALA A 109 -7.42 -1.27 17.70
N ASN A 110 -6.41 -0.49 17.30
CA ASN A 110 -6.32 0.94 17.59
C ASN A 110 -6.93 1.84 16.51
N ALA A 111 -7.61 1.27 15.52
CA ALA A 111 -8.31 2.04 14.49
C ALA A 111 -9.42 2.93 15.09
N VAL A 112 -9.67 4.05 14.43
CA VAL A 112 -10.74 4.99 14.80
C VAL A 112 -12.11 4.30 14.72
N PRO A 113 -13.09 4.65 15.58
CA PRO A 113 -14.39 3.97 15.63
C PRO A 113 -15.11 3.91 14.28
N ARG A 114 -15.01 4.98 13.49
CA ARG A 114 -15.63 5.07 12.17
C ARG A 114 -15.11 3.99 11.20
N VAL A 115 -13.82 3.70 11.24
CA VAL A 115 -13.20 2.66 10.40
C VAL A 115 -13.64 1.27 10.87
N LYS A 116 -13.63 1.02 12.19
CA LYS A 116 -14.10 -0.26 12.75
C LYS A 116 -15.55 -0.60 12.39
N MET A 117 -16.40 0.42 12.25
CA MET A 117 -17.80 0.25 11.85
C MET A 117 -17.98 -0.01 10.33
N ALA A 118 -16.94 0.25 9.53
CA ALA A 118 -17.01 0.22 8.08
C ALA A 118 -16.31 -1.00 7.44
N VAL A 119 -15.62 -1.81 8.22
CA VAL A 119 -14.83 -2.97 7.74
C VAL A 119 -15.50 -4.30 8.04
N ASP A 120 -15.09 -5.35 7.32
CA ASP A 120 -15.60 -6.72 7.50
C ASP A 120 -15.05 -7.40 8.76
N LEU A 121 -13.82 -7.05 9.17
CA LEU A 121 -13.14 -7.64 10.32
C LEU A 121 -12.48 -6.58 11.20
N ILE A 122 -12.71 -6.65 12.51
CA ILE A 122 -11.94 -5.90 13.50
C ILE A 122 -10.95 -6.86 14.15
N LEU A 123 -9.67 -6.49 14.11
CA LEU A 123 -8.57 -7.27 14.68
C LEU A 123 -8.38 -6.93 16.16
N GLU A 124 -7.82 -7.88 16.91
CA GLU A 124 -7.60 -7.72 18.36
C GLU A 124 -6.29 -6.99 18.67
N ALA A 125 -5.30 -7.10 17.77
CA ALA A 125 -4.00 -6.47 17.93
C ALA A 125 -3.91 -5.10 17.22
N PRO A 126 -3.17 -4.13 17.80
CA PRO A 126 -2.97 -2.81 17.20
C PRO A 126 -1.83 -2.80 16.17
N ASN A 127 -1.80 -1.77 15.32
CA ASN A 127 -0.69 -1.48 14.40
C ASN A 127 -0.24 -2.71 13.58
N GLY A 128 1.09 -2.88 13.42
CA GLY A 128 1.66 -4.03 12.72
C GLY A 128 1.31 -5.39 13.33
N SER A 129 1.06 -5.47 14.64
CA SER A 129 0.64 -6.73 15.28
C SER A 129 -0.74 -7.19 14.78
N GLY A 130 -1.65 -6.26 14.48
CA GLY A 130 -2.92 -6.56 13.81
C GLY A 130 -2.70 -7.10 12.39
N ILE A 131 -1.76 -6.54 11.65
CA ILE A 131 -1.41 -7.04 10.31
C ILE A 131 -0.92 -8.50 10.40
N LEU A 132 -0.07 -8.83 11.37
CA LEU A 132 0.40 -10.20 11.60
C LEU A 132 -0.74 -11.14 11.98
N GLU A 133 -1.65 -10.70 12.85
CA GLU A 133 -2.85 -11.45 13.22
C GLU A 133 -3.68 -11.80 11.98
N LEU A 134 -3.94 -10.83 11.10
CA LEU A 134 -4.67 -11.04 9.86
C LEU A 134 -3.96 -12.06 8.95
N ILE A 135 -2.65 -11.92 8.73
CA ILE A 135 -1.87 -12.85 7.92
C ILE A 135 -1.97 -14.27 8.47
N ASN A 136 -1.81 -14.44 9.79
CA ASN A 136 -1.90 -15.76 10.43
C ASN A 136 -3.31 -16.37 10.28
N ARG A 137 -4.37 -15.57 10.39
CA ARG A 137 -5.75 -16.03 10.15
C ARG A 137 -5.96 -16.50 8.71
N LEU A 138 -5.43 -15.75 7.75
CA LEU A 138 -5.52 -16.10 6.33
C LEU A 138 -4.78 -17.40 6.01
N MET A 139 -3.57 -17.57 6.57
CA MET A 139 -2.77 -18.78 6.38
C MET A 139 -3.36 -20.01 7.08
N ALA A 140 -4.11 -19.84 8.16
CA ALA A 140 -4.77 -20.94 8.87
C ALA A 140 -6.09 -21.38 8.22
N SER A 141 -6.58 -20.61 7.24
CA SER A 141 -7.85 -20.85 6.54
C SER A 141 -7.66 -21.54 5.17
N ASP A 142 -6.41 -21.82 4.80
CA ASP A 142 -6.01 -22.66 3.64
C ASP A 142 -5.83 -24.13 4.07
#